data_AF-A0A146MAF0-F1
#
_entry.id   AF-A0A146MAF0-F1
#
_cell.length_a   1.000
_cell.length_b   1.000
_cell.length_c   1.000
_cell.angle_alpha   90.00
_cell.angle_beta   90.00
_cell.angle_gamma   90.00
#
_symmetry.space_group_name_H-M   'P 1'
#
loop_
_entity.id
_entity.type
_entity.pdbx_description
1 polymer ?
#
loop_
_entity_poly.entity_id
_entity_poly.type
_entity_poly.pdbx_seq_one_letter_code
_entity_poly.pdbx_strand_id
1 'polypeptide(L)'
;MTDSMKFGPEWLRNLSETPVQPQPVRYQLAEFRYGREEMLALYSSSFIPPESLKNLPGLYVEKAQAPLALNTMTDEETRMWNRGINSDAVLRSGKGGEGR
;
A
#
# COMPACT_ATOMS: atom_id res chain seq x y z
N MET A 1 29.53 -0.64 -26.03
CA MET A 1 28.31 -1.47 -26.15
C MET A 1 27.43 -1.13 -24.97
N THR A 2 26.17 -0.76 -25.16
CA THR A 2 25.22 -0.55 -24.05
C THR A 2 24.39 -1.81 -23.89
N ASP A 3 24.64 -2.58 -22.84
CA ASP A 3 23.81 -3.74 -22.51
C ASP A 3 22.42 -3.26 -22.06
N SER A 4 21.47 -3.38 -22.98
CA SER A 4 20.06 -3.11 -22.73
C SER A 4 19.53 -4.20 -21.80
N MET A 5 19.35 -3.89 -20.51
CA MET A 5 18.70 -4.80 -19.55
C MET A 5 17.25 -5.03 -19.98
N LYS A 6 16.98 -6.19 -20.59
CA LYS A 6 15.65 -6.59 -21.07
C LYS A 6 14.85 -7.20 -19.93
N PHE A 7 13.98 -6.40 -19.32
CA PHE A 7 12.99 -6.86 -18.36
C PHE A 7 11.90 -7.67 -19.09
N GLY A 8 12.09 -8.99 -19.21
CA GLY A 8 11.13 -9.97 -19.75
C GLY A 8 11.55 -11.41 -19.39
N PRO A 9 10.77 -12.47 -19.65
CA PRO A 9 11.01 -13.83 -19.13
C PRO A 9 12.45 -14.37 -19.28
N GLU A 10 13.18 -13.86 -20.27
CA GLU A 10 14.60 -14.09 -20.50
C GLU A 10 15.51 -13.69 -19.31
N TRP A 11 15.10 -12.71 -18.48
CA TRP A 11 15.85 -12.32 -17.28
C TRP A 11 15.89 -13.46 -16.25
N LEU A 12 14.82 -14.26 -16.16
CA LEU A 12 14.78 -15.46 -15.31
C LEU A 12 15.59 -16.60 -15.93
N ARG A 13 15.56 -16.75 -17.26
CA ARG A 13 16.33 -17.77 -17.97
C ARG A 13 17.84 -17.56 -17.82
N ASN A 14 18.31 -16.32 -17.94
CA ASN A 14 19.72 -15.98 -17.72
C ASN A 14 20.22 -16.28 -16.30
N LEU A 15 19.36 -16.15 -15.28
CA LEU A 15 19.70 -16.55 -13.90
C LEU A 15 19.80 -18.07 -13.73
N SER A 16 19.08 -18.84 -14.54
CA SER A 16 19.06 -20.31 -14.48
C SER A 16 20.26 -20.97 -15.18
N GLU A 17 20.87 -20.28 -16.15
CA GLU A 17 21.99 -20.82 -16.94
C GLU A 17 23.35 -20.67 -16.24
N THR A 18 23.45 -19.92 -15.13
CA THR A 18 24.67 -19.87 -14.31
C THR A 18 24.66 -20.97 -13.23
N PRO A 19 25.62 -21.91 -13.20
CA PRO A 19 25.71 -22.95 -12.17
C PRO A 19 26.33 -22.39 -10.87
N VAL A 20 25.96 -21.18 -10.48
CA VAL A 20 26.31 -20.64 -9.18
C VAL A 20 25.19 -21.11 -8.26
N GLN A 21 25.51 -22.06 -7.37
CA GLN A 21 24.64 -22.44 -6.25
C GLN A 21 23.97 -21.16 -5.71
N PRO A 22 22.65 -21.15 -5.50
CA PRO A 22 21.95 -19.98 -4.98
C PRO A 22 22.42 -19.77 -3.55
N GLN A 23 23.57 -19.10 -3.39
CA GLN A 23 23.91 -18.42 -2.16
C GLN A 23 22.73 -17.49 -1.93
N PRO A 24 22.02 -17.58 -0.80
CA PRO A 24 20.96 -16.66 -0.50
C PRO A 24 21.62 -15.27 -0.52
N VAL A 25 21.36 -14.51 -1.58
CA VAL A 25 21.72 -13.10 -1.64
C VAL A 25 20.88 -12.48 -0.53
N ARG A 26 21.46 -12.41 0.67
CA ARG A 26 20.83 -11.78 1.83
C ARG A 26 20.82 -10.30 1.51
N TYR A 27 19.77 -9.84 0.84
CA TYR A 27 19.52 -8.42 0.70
C TYR A 27 19.52 -7.84 2.11
N GLN A 28 20.46 -6.95 2.37
CA GLN A 28 20.51 -6.24 3.64
C GLN A 28 19.18 -5.48 3.77
N LEU A 29 18.35 -5.90 4.72
CA LEU A 29 17.12 -5.17 5.02
C LEU A 29 17.50 -3.81 5.60
N ALA A 30 16.65 -2.82 5.32
CA ALA A 30 16.73 -1.53 6.00
C ALA A 30 16.65 -1.76 7.51
N GLU A 31 17.48 -1.04 8.27
CA GLU A 31 17.57 -1.16 9.73
C GLU A 31 16.24 -0.86 10.42
N PHE A 32 15.51 0.14 9.92
CA PHE A 32 14.21 0.56 10.44
C PHE A 32 13.09 0.18 9.48
N ARG A 33 12.74 -1.11 9.47
CA ARG A 33 11.63 -1.66 8.69
C ARG A 33 10.57 -2.19 9.64
N TYR A 34 9.34 -1.72 9.49
CA TYR A 34 8.19 -2.15 10.27
C TYR A 34 7.09 -2.65 9.33
N GLY A 35 6.66 -3.89 9.52
CA GLY A 35 5.50 -4.47 8.86
C GLY A 35 4.18 -3.91 9.39
N ARG A 36 3.07 -4.35 8.79
CA ARG A 36 1.71 -3.89 9.18
C ARG A 36 1.44 -4.14 10.66
N GLU A 37 1.60 -5.37 11.14
CA GLU A 37 1.30 -5.72 12.54
C GLU A 37 2.26 -5.04 13.52
N GLU A 38 3.53 -4.90 13.15
CA GLU A 38 4.53 -4.19 13.96
C GLU A 38 4.14 -2.72 14.11
N MET A 39 3.70 -2.05 13.03
CA MET A 39 3.21 -0.67 13.08
C MET A 39 1.93 -0.53 13.93
N LEU A 40 1.01 -1.49 13.84
CA LEU A 40 -0.22 -1.47 14.63
C LEU A 40 0.06 -1.69 16.13
N ALA A 41 1.04 -2.53 16.47
CA ALA A 41 1.46 -2.76 17.84
C ALA A 41 2.08 -1.53 18.52
N LEU A 42 2.61 -0.58 17.74
CA LEU A 42 3.18 0.67 18.25
C LEU A 42 2.12 1.73 18.60
N TYR A 43 0.85 1.53 18.22
CA TYR A 43 -0.21 2.50 18.48
C TYR A 43 -0.54 2.60 19.98
N SER A 44 -0.66 3.83 20.48
CA SER A 44 -1.23 4.13 21.79
C SER A 44 -2.15 5.35 21.72
N SER A 45 -3.32 5.26 22.36
CA SER A 45 -4.27 6.37 22.46
C SER A 45 -3.87 7.43 23.48
N SER A 46 -2.83 7.17 24.29
CA SER A 46 -2.32 8.10 25.31
C SER A 46 -1.28 9.10 24.76
N PHE A 47 -0.92 9.01 23.48
CA PHE A 47 0.08 9.91 22.91
C PHE A 47 -0.45 11.33 22.79
N ILE A 48 0.40 12.28 23.17
CA ILE A 48 0.11 13.71 23.09
C ILE A 48 0.31 14.14 21.63
N PRO A 49 -0.70 14.76 21.00
CA PRO A 49 -0.59 15.23 19.63
C PRO A 49 0.39 16.41 19.53
N PRO A 50 1.15 16.53 18.44
CA PRO A 50 2.01 17.69 18.20
C PRO A 50 1.23 19.00 18.19
N GLU A 51 1.78 20.06 18.79
CA GLU A 51 1.10 21.36 18.92
C GLU A 51 0.75 22.00 17.58
N SER A 52 1.60 21.77 16.56
CA SER A 52 1.37 22.21 15.19
C SER A 52 0.08 21.66 14.58
N LEU A 53 -0.33 20.45 14.97
CA LEU A 53 -1.56 19.83 14.49
C LEU A 53 -2.80 20.47 15.11
N LYS A 54 -2.75 20.87 16.39
CA LYS A 54 -3.90 21.44 17.11
C LYS A 54 -4.42 22.75 16.50
N ASN A 55 -3.54 23.47 15.80
CA ASN A 55 -3.86 24.73 15.13
C ASN A 55 -4.53 24.57 13.75
N LEU A 56 -4.78 23.35 13.29
CA LEU A 56 -5.39 23.07 11.99
C LEU A 56 -6.89 22.75 12.15
N PRO A 57 -7.78 23.76 12.12
CA PRO A 57 -9.20 23.55 12.29
C PRO A 57 -9.78 22.67 11.17
N GLY A 58 -10.62 21.71 11.54
CA GLY A 58 -11.26 20.78 10.59
C GLY A 58 -10.41 19.57 10.19
N LEU A 59 -9.11 19.57 10.47
CA LEU A 59 -8.23 18.40 10.28
C LEU A 59 -7.94 17.69 11.60
N TYR A 60 -7.70 18.43 12.68
CA TYR A 60 -7.39 17.86 13.98
C TYR A 60 -8.64 17.27 14.65
N VAL A 61 -8.52 16.02 15.10
CA VAL A 61 -9.52 15.34 15.93
C VAL A 61 -8.95 15.23 17.34
N GLU A 62 -9.63 15.87 18.31
CA GLU A 62 -9.18 15.94 19.70
C GLU A 62 -9.09 14.55 20.34
N LYS A 63 -10.08 13.69 20.07
CA LYS A 63 -10.08 12.30 20.51
C LYS A 63 -9.25 11.43 19.57
N ALA A 64 -8.18 10.83 20.10
CA ALA A 64 -7.36 9.86 19.36
C ALA A 64 -8.22 8.77 18.71
N GLN A 65 -8.02 8.56 17.40
CA GLN A 65 -8.71 7.54 16.62
C GLN A 65 -7.78 6.34 16.41
N ALA A 66 -8.29 5.14 16.69
CA ALA A 66 -7.55 3.92 16.42
C ALA A 66 -7.37 3.70 14.90
N PRO A 67 -6.27 3.06 14.47
CA PRO A 67 -6.11 2.68 13.07
C PRO A 67 -7.31 1.86 12.59
N LEU A 68 -7.87 2.20 11.42
CA LEU A 68 -9.03 1.49 10.85
C LEU A 68 -8.78 -0.01 10.66
N ALA A 69 -7.52 -0.40 10.52
CA ALA A 69 -7.05 -1.79 10.48
C ALA A 69 -7.44 -2.63 11.71
N LEU A 70 -7.71 -1.99 12.86
CA LEU A 70 -8.14 -2.64 14.11
C LEU A 70 -9.68 -2.73 14.22
N ASN A 71 -10.40 -2.03 13.34
CA ASN A 71 -11.85 -2.02 13.32
C ASN A 71 -12.36 -3.04 12.29
N THR A 72 -13.41 -3.74 12.64
CA THR A 72 -14.18 -4.53 11.67
C THR A 72 -14.96 -3.59 10.76
N MET A 73 -14.98 -3.87 9.45
CA MET A 73 -15.85 -3.15 8.54
C MET A 73 -17.31 -3.29 8.95
N THR A 74 -18.06 -2.20 8.84
CA THR A 74 -19.51 -2.22 8.97
C THR A 74 -20.15 -2.92 7.77
N ASP A 75 -21.43 -3.31 7.91
CA ASP A 75 -22.19 -3.91 6.81
C ASP A 75 -22.25 -2.99 5.59
N GLU A 76 -22.37 -1.67 5.81
CA GLU A 76 -22.44 -0.69 4.73
C GLU A 76 -21.11 -0.57 4.00
N GLU A 77 -19.99 -0.45 4.74
CA GLU A 77 -18.64 -0.42 4.16
C GLU A 77 -18.35 -1.70 3.37
N THR A 78 -18.77 -2.86 3.88
CA THR A 78 -18.60 -4.16 3.20
C THR A 78 -19.37 -4.19 1.87
N ARG A 79 -20.61 -3.69 1.84
CA ARG A 79 -21.41 -3.59 0.61
C ARG A 79 -20.74 -2.65 -0.40
N MET A 80 -20.26 -1.49 0.05
CA MET A 80 -19.56 -0.52 -0.80
C MET A 80 -18.27 -1.11 -1.36
N TRP A 81 -17.48 -1.81 -0.54
CA TRP A 81 -16.24 -2.45 -0.96
C TRP A 81 -16.47 -3.51 -2.05
N ASN A 82 -17.53 -4.31 -1.91
CA ASN A 82 -17.91 -5.32 -2.89
C ASN A 82 -18.41 -4.73 -4.22
N ARG A 83 -18.90 -3.48 -4.24
CA ARG A 83 -19.26 -2.76 -5.47
C ARG A 83 -18.03 -2.37 -6.30
N GLY A 84 -16.85 -2.36 -5.69
CA GLY A 84 -15.57 -2.00 -6.31
C GLY A 84 -15.12 -0.58 -5.96
N ILE A 85 -13.82 -0.33 -6.17
CA ILE A 85 -13.15 0.92 -5.77
C ILE A 85 -13.28 2.06 -6.78
N ASN A 86 -13.72 1.74 -8.01
CA ASN A 86 -13.81 2.72 -9.08
C ASN A 86 -14.97 3.68 -8.83
N SER A 87 -14.71 4.96 -8.99
CA SER A 87 -15.76 5.97 -8.87
C SER A 87 -16.74 5.86 -10.04
N ASP A 88 -17.99 6.17 -9.74
CA ASP A 88 -19.09 6.18 -10.69
C ASP A 88 -18.84 7.13 -11.89
N ALA A 89 -18.07 8.21 -11.69
CA ALA A 89 -17.67 9.12 -12.75
C ALA A 89 -16.76 8.46 -13.81
N VAL A 90 -15.82 7.64 -13.37
CA VAL A 90 -14.92 6.89 -14.26
C VAL A 90 -15.68 5.80 -15.01
N LEU A 91 -16.57 5.07 -14.31
CA LEU A 91 -17.36 4.00 -14.91
C LEU A 91 -18.33 4.52 -16.00
N ARG A 92 -18.90 5.71 -15.81
CA ARG A 92 -19.75 6.35 -16.83
C ARG A 92 -18.94 6.80 -18.05
N SER A 93 -17.73 7.28 -17.85
CA SER A 93 -16.86 7.75 -18.94
C SER A 93 -16.35 6.58 -19.82
N GLY A 94 -16.19 5.38 -19.25
CA GLY A 94 -15.77 4.19 -19.98
C GLY A 94 -16.82 3.57 -20.93
N LYS A 95 -18.10 3.97 -20.82
CA LYS A 95 -19.19 3.48 -21.69
C LYS A 95 -19.42 4.32 -22.95
N GLY A 96 -18.65 5.39 -23.17
CA GLY A 96 -18.85 6.34 -24.28
C GLY A 96 -18.05 6.07 -25.57
N GLY A 97 -17.48 4.87 -25.73
CA GLY A 97 -16.49 4.57 -26.77
C GLY A 97 -16.89 3.51 -27.80
N GLU A 98 -18.18 3.24 -28.02
CA GLU A 98 -18.64 2.31 -29.05
C GLU A 98 -19.69 3.01 -29.92
N GLY A 99 -19.20 3.68 -30.97
CA GLY A 99 -20.02 4.54 -31.82
C GLY A 99 -19.19 5.39 -32.77
N ARG A 100 -18.26 4.76 -33.50
CA ARG A 100 -17.73 5.25 -34.79
C ARG A 100 -17.30 4.05 -35.62
#